data_AF-A0AAW1W8H6-F1
#
_entry.id   AF-A0AAW1W8H6-F1
#
_cell.length_a   1.000
_cell.length_b   1.000
_cell.length_c   1.000
_cell.angle_alpha   90.00
_cell.angle_beta   90.00
_cell.angle_gamma   90.00
#
_symmetry.space_group_name_H-M   'P 1'
#
loop_
_entity.id
_entity.type
_entity.pdbx_description
1 polymer ?
#
loop_
_entity_poly.entity_id
_entity_poly.type
_entity_poly.pdbx_seq_one_letter_code
_entity_poly.pdbx_strand_id
1 'polypeptide(L)'
;MIDVHLRHSGSDLHGVTAKVVDMPHHYVEIHPDIRKQFWDSQNWPKHLLVRYTWEEQSEIDVTSGFYVLFGSGLTLSFILSIYILQSSRDKFARFVMERVSESSMPAGGVAKVE
;
A
#
# COMPACT_ATOMS: atom_id res chain seq x y z
N MET A 1 3.25 19.08 -31.13
CA MET A 1 4.25 18.06 -30.70
C MET A 1 3.48 16.82 -30.28
N ILE A 2 4.03 15.63 -30.53
CA ILE A 2 3.45 14.39 -29.99
C ILE A 2 4.24 14.05 -28.73
N ASP A 3 3.53 13.93 -27.60
CA ASP A 3 4.11 13.52 -26.33
C ASP A 3 3.72 12.08 -26.06
N VAL A 4 4.72 11.20 -26.01
CA VAL A 4 4.55 9.75 -25.86
C VAL A 4 5.10 9.32 -24.52
N HIS A 5 4.22 8.85 -23.66
CA HIS A 5 4.53 8.29 -22.35
C HIS A 5 4.53 6.78 -22.44
N LEU A 6 5.68 6.17 -22.19
CA LEU A 6 5.88 4.73 -22.18
C LEU A 6 6.05 4.28 -20.74
N ARG A 7 5.15 3.42 -20.28
CA ARG A 7 5.24 2.77 -18.97
C ARG A 7 5.85 1.40 -19.16
N HIS A 8 6.93 1.12 -18.45
CA HIS A 8 7.59 -0.18 -18.47
C HIS A 8 7.92 -0.66 -17.05
N SER A 9 8.01 -1.98 -16.88
CA SER A 9 8.52 -2.64 -15.67
C SER A 9 9.51 -3.69 -16.15
N GLY A 10 10.78 -3.56 -15.77
CA GLY A 10 11.83 -4.43 -16.29
C GLY A 10 11.92 -4.39 -17.82
N SER A 11 11.82 -5.57 -18.46
CA SER A 11 11.82 -5.72 -19.93
C SER A 11 10.47 -5.47 -20.59
N ASP A 12 9.40 -5.37 -19.80
CA ASP A 12 8.03 -5.46 -20.31
C ASP A 12 7.40 -4.08 -20.40
N LEU A 13 6.76 -3.81 -21.54
CA LEU A 13 6.04 -2.58 -21.81
C LEU A 13 4.60 -2.71 -21.32
N HIS A 14 4.24 -1.96 -20.29
CA HIS A 14 2.91 -1.99 -19.66
C HIS A 14 1.88 -1.18 -20.43
N GLY A 15 2.30 -0.08 -21.04
CA GLY A 15 1.39 0.75 -21.81
C GLY A 15 2.05 1.94 -22.47
N VAL A 16 1.41 2.40 -23.55
CA VAL A 16 1.82 3.58 -24.31
C VAL A 16 0.66 4.55 -24.35
N THR A 17 0.89 5.78 -23.90
CA THR A 17 -0.07 6.87 -24.05
C THR A 17 0.56 7.97 -24.89
N ALA A 18 -0.04 8.26 -26.04
CA ALA A 18 0.37 9.37 -26.89
C ALA A 18 -0.67 10.49 -26.83
N LYS A 19 -0.22 11.74 -26.70
CA LYS A 19 -1.07 12.93 -26.74
C LYS A 19 -0.47 13.96 -27.67
N VAL A 20 -1.32 14.62 -28.44
CA VAL A 20 -0.91 15.79 -29.22
C VAL A 20 -0.99 16.99 -28.28
N VAL A 21 0.14 17.66 -28.10
CA VAL A 21 0.27 18.83 -27.23
C VAL A 21 0.86 19.99 -28.01
N ASP A 22 0.51 21.21 -27.61
CA ASP A 22 1.14 22.40 -28.13
C ASP A 22 2.62 22.43 -27.75
N MET A 23 3.43 23.04 -28.63
CA MET A 23 4.87 23.14 -28.43
C MET A 23 5.15 24.06 -27.23
N PRO A 24 5.87 23.59 -26.19
CA PRO A 24 6.25 24.46 -25.08
C PRO A 24 7.11 25.63 -25.55
N HIS A 25 6.86 26.83 -25.03
CA HIS A 25 7.59 28.05 -25.44
C HIS A 25 9.11 27.92 -25.27
N HIS A 26 9.55 27.30 -24.19
CA HIS A 26 10.97 27.08 -23.91
C HIS A 26 11.70 26.30 -25.01
N TYR A 27 11.03 25.32 -25.65
CA TYR A 27 11.62 24.55 -26.74
C TYR A 27 11.86 25.41 -28.00
N VAL A 28 10.97 26.36 -28.26
CA VAL A 28 11.09 27.28 -29.40
C VAL A 28 12.22 28.29 -29.17
N GLU A 29 12.47 28.66 -27.92
CA GLU A 29 13.56 29.56 -27.54
C GLU A 29 14.94 28.90 -27.66
N ILE A 30 15.07 27.65 -27.21
CA ILE A 30 16.35 26.92 -27.26
C ILE A 30 16.69 26.48 -28.69
N HIS A 31 15.68 26.17 -29.51
CA HIS A 31 15.86 25.63 -30.86
C HIS A 31 15.20 26.52 -31.91
N PRO A 32 15.90 27.55 -32.42
CA PRO A 32 15.35 28.51 -33.37
C PRO A 32 14.95 27.87 -34.71
N ASP A 33 15.53 26.73 -35.06
CA ASP A 33 15.24 26.00 -36.30
C ASP A 33 13.86 25.35 -36.31
N ILE A 34 13.31 25.03 -35.13
CA ILE A 34 11.95 24.46 -35.01
C ILE A 34 10.93 25.42 -35.59
N ARG A 35 11.11 26.74 -35.40
CA ARG A 35 10.19 27.74 -35.95
C ARG A 35 10.11 27.65 -37.47
N LYS A 36 11.27 27.52 -38.14
CA LYS A 36 11.39 27.40 -39.59
C LYS A 36 10.94 26.04 -40.13
N GLN A 37 11.13 24.97 -39.38
CA GLN A 37 10.77 23.63 -39.86
C GLN A 37 9.28 23.33 -39.70
N PHE A 38 8.67 23.77 -38.59
CA PHE A 38 7.27 23.48 -38.31
C PHE A 38 6.30 24.48 -38.95
N TRP A 39 6.53 25.79 -38.77
CA TRP A 39 5.55 26.82 -39.11
C TRP A 39 5.73 27.47 -40.49
N ASP A 40 6.89 27.31 -41.14
CA ASP A 40 7.11 27.87 -42.48
C ASP A 40 6.37 27.07 -43.55
N SER A 41 5.36 27.64 -44.20
CA SER A 41 4.56 26.96 -45.23
C SER A 41 5.36 26.50 -46.45
N GLN A 42 6.51 27.11 -46.74
CA GLN A 42 7.36 26.74 -47.88
C GLN A 42 8.31 25.57 -47.59
N ASN A 43 8.52 25.25 -46.31
CA ASN A 43 9.44 24.21 -45.92
C ASN A 43 8.75 22.83 -45.93
N TRP A 44 9.13 22.01 -46.90
CA TRP A 44 8.70 20.63 -47.07
C TRP A 44 9.92 19.72 -47.28
N PRO A 45 9.93 18.51 -46.71
CA PRO A 45 8.87 17.85 -45.95
C PRO A 45 8.73 18.37 -44.50
N LYS A 46 7.51 18.27 -43.97
CA LYS A 46 7.21 18.62 -42.57
C LYS A 46 7.75 17.55 -41.63
N HIS A 47 8.63 17.95 -40.72
CA HIS A 47 9.17 17.07 -39.69
C HIS A 47 8.19 17.04 -38.50
N LEU A 48 7.97 15.87 -37.91
CA LEU A 48 7.16 15.72 -36.70
C LEU A 48 8.08 15.70 -35.48
N LEU A 49 7.79 16.55 -34.49
CA LEU A 49 8.47 16.51 -33.21
C LEU A 49 7.74 15.54 -32.29
N VAL A 50 8.43 14.47 -31.91
CA VAL A 50 7.95 13.47 -30.96
C VAL A 50 8.85 13.49 -29.74
N ARG A 51 8.26 13.61 -28.55
CA ARG A 51 8.94 13.49 -27.27
C ARG A 51 8.59 12.15 -26.67
N TYR A 52 9.61 11.40 -26.29
CA TYR A 52 9.48 10.12 -25.61
C TYR A 52 9.84 10.30 -24.14
N THR A 53 8.91 9.96 -23.26
CA THR A 53 9.12 9.90 -21.82
C THR A 53 8.97 8.45 -21.37
N TRP A 54 10.02 7.94 -20.75
CA TRP A 54 10.07 6.58 -20.21
C TRP A 54 9.81 6.67 -18.70
N GLU A 55 8.70 6.08 -18.27
CA GLU A 55 8.30 5.98 -16.88
C GLU A 55 8.45 4.52 -16.43
N GLU A 56 9.43 4.27 -15.56
CA GLU A 56 9.55 2.98 -14.91
C GLU A 56 8.49 2.88 -13.80
N GLN A 57 7.57 1.93 -13.95
CA GLN A 57 6.59 1.60 -12.93
C GLN A 57 6.93 0.24 -12.34
N SER A 58 7.07 0.18 -11.02
CA SER A 58 7.26 -1.09 -10.34
C SER A 58 5.95 -1.88 -10.37
N GLU A 59 6.00 -3.11 -10.87
CA GLU A 59 4.87 -4.04 -10.92
C GLU A 59 4.39 -4.46 -9.51
N ILE A 60 5.24 -4.30 -8.49
CA ILE A 60 4.96 -4.77 -7.14
C ILE A 60 4.37 -3.64 -6.30
N ASP A 61 3.05 -3.70 -6.05
CA ASP A 61 2.40 -2.88 -5.03
C ASP A 61 2.71 -3.43 -3.63
N VAL A 62 3.90 -3.09 -3.15
CA VAL A 62 4.39 -3.44 -1.81
C VAL A 62 3.44 -2.95 -0.72
N THR A 63 2.80 -1.80 -0.92
CA THR A 63 1.93 -1.16 0.06
C THR A 63 0.65 -1.96 0.26
N SER A 64 -0.02 -2.32 -0.84
CA SER A 64 -1.21 -3.19 -0.80
C SER A 64 -0.89 -4.55 -0.21
N GLY A 65 0.27 -5.14 -0.59
CA GLY A 65 0.74 -6.40 0.00
C GLY A 65 0.88 -6.32 1.52
N PHE A 66 1.46 -5.24 2.05
CA PHE A 66 1.56 -5.03 3.49
C PHE A 66 0.19 -4.86 4.15
N TYR A 67 -0.74 -4.13 3.56
CA TYR A 67 -2.08 -3.98 4.14
C TYR A 67 -2.82 -5.32 4.26
N VAL A 68 -2.72 -6.18 3.25
CA VAL A 68 -3.35 -7.51 3.26
C VAL A 68 -2.69 -8.41 4.32
N LEU A 69 -1.36 -8.43 4.38
CA LEU A 69 -0.62 -9.24 5.34
C LEU A 69 -0.90 -8.80 6.79
N PHE A 70 -0.84 -7.50 7.06
CA PHE A 70 -1.07 -6.97 8.40
C PHE A 70 -2.54 -7.10 8.82
N GLY A 71 -3.48 -6.85 7.89
CA GLY A 71 -4.91 -6.99 8.13
C GLY A 71 -5.31 -8.44 8.45
N SER A 72 -4.79 -9.41 7.70
CA SER A 72 -5.03 -10.84 7.97
C SER A 72 -4.38 -11.29 9.28
N GLY A 73 -3.15 -10.84 9.57
CA GLY A 73 -2.48 -11.13 10.84
C GLY A 73 -3.22 -10.59 12.06
N LEU A 74 -3.72 -9.36 12.00
CA LEU A 74 -4.50 -8.74 13.07
C LEU A 74 -5.84 -9.46 13.30
N THR A 75 -6.56 -9.78 12.22
CA THR A 75 -7.86 -10.48 12.33
C THR A 75 -7.71 -11.87 12.91
N LEU A 76 -6.73 -12.66 12.45
CA LEU A 76 -6.43 -13.98 13.01
C LEU A 76 -6.02 -13.90 14.48
N SER A 77 -5.19 -12.93 14.84
CA SER A 77 -4.75 -12.71 16.22
C SER A 77 -5.90 -12.32 17.14
N PHE A 78 -6.85 -11.51 16.64
CA PHE A 78 -8.05 -11.12 17.36
C PHE A 78 -8.99 -12.31 17.58
N ILE A 79 -9.24 -13.11 16.54
CA ILE A 79 -10.04 -14.34 16.63
C ILE A 79 -9.42 -15.32 17.63
N LEU A 80 -8.10 -15.54 17.55
CA LEU A 80 -7.38 -16.43 18.47
C LEU A 80 -7.46 -15.92 19.91
N SER A 81 -7.32 -14.62 20.13
CA SER A 81 -7.45 -14.02 21.47
C SER A 81 -8.84 -14.25 22.06
N ILE A 82 -9.91 -14.10 21.26
CA ILE A 82 -11.28 -14.41 21.70
C ILE A 82 -11.42 -15.90 21.99
N TYR A 83 -10.86 -16.77 21.15
CA TYR A 83 -10.92 -18.22 21.34
C TYR A 83 -10.22 -18.67 22.63
N ILE A 84 -9.02 -18.14 22.91
CA ILE A 84 -8.29 -18.38 24.16
C ILE A 84 -9.08 -17.84 25.35
N LEU A 85 -9.68 -16.65 25.21
CA LEU A 85 -10.50 -16.06 26.28
C LEU A 85 -11.73 -16.91 26.59
N GLN A 86 -12.42 -17.44 25.57
CA GLN A 86 -13.54 -18.36 25.76
C GLN A 86 -13.10 -19.67 26.41
N SER A 87 -12.02 -20.28 25.92
CA SER A 87 -11.47 -21.52 26.48
C SER A 87 -11.01 -21.37 27.93
N SER A 88 -10.52 -20.20 28.31
CA SER A 88 -10.04 -19.94 29.67
C SER A 88 -11.15 -19.57 30.65
N ARG A 89 -12.39 -19.30 30.22
CA ARG A 89 -13.51 -18.94 31.12
C ARG A 89 -13.73 -19.96 32.23
N ASP A 90 -13.70 -21.25 31.91
CA ASP A 90 -13.90 -22.31 32.91
C ASP A 90 -12.74 -22.37 33.92
N LYS A 91 -11.52 -22.06 33.46
CA LYS A 91 -10.33 -21.98 34.33
C LYS A 91 -10.40 -20.77 35.25
N PHE A 92 -10.82 -19.62 34.73
CA PHE A 92 -11.03 -18.41 35.52
C PHE A 92 -12.17 -18.59 36.53
N ALA A 93 -13.27 -19.25 36.15
CA ALA A 93 -14.39 -19.52 37.05
C ALA A 93 -13.99 -20.41 38.23
N ARG A 94 -13.22 -21.48 37.99
CA ARG A 94 -12.66 -22.32 39.06
C ARG A 94 -11.71 -21.54 39.96
N PHE A 95 -10.81 -20.73 39.38
CA PHE A 95 -9.87 -19.92 40.14
C PHE A 95 -10.58 -18.90 41.05
N VAL A 96 -11.64 -18.26 40.55
CA VAL A 96 -12.46 -17.33 41.36
C VAL A 96 -13.17 -18.08 42.48
N MET A 97 -13.79 -19.24 42.20
CA MET A 97 -14.42 -20.05 43.25
C MET A 97 -13.44 -20.51 44.32
N GLU A 98 -12.26 -21.00 43.94
CA GLU A 98 -11.22 -21.41 44.90
C GLU A 98 -10.78 -20.23 45.78
N ARG A 99 -10.49 -19.06 45.19
CA ARG A 99 -10.07 -17.88 45.96
C ARG A 99 -11.18 -17.30 46.85
N VAL A 100 -12.44 -17.38 46.42
CA VAL A 100 -13.60 -16.99 47.25
C VAL A 100 -13.83 -18.00 48.37
N SER A 101 -13.61 -19.29 48.12
CA SER A 101 -13.71 -20.33 49.16
C SER A 101 -12.60 -20.19 50.21
N GLU A 102 -11.37 -19.86 49.80
CA GLU A 102 -10.26 -19.58 50.72
C GLU A 102 -10.48 -18.29 51.53
N SER A 103 -11.08 -17.25 50.95
CA SER A 103 -11.34 -15.99 51.66
C SER A 103 -12.57 -16.03 52.57
N SER A 104 -13.49 -16.97 52.33
CA SER A 104 -14.69 -17.18 53.15
C SER A 104 -14.48 -18.14 54.32
N MET A 105 -13.30 -18.78 54.43
CA MET A 105 -12.90 -19.41 55.68
C MET A 105 -12.52 -18.33 56.70
N PRO A 106 -13.27 -18.15 57.81
CA PRO A 106 -12.89 -17.19 58.81
C PRO A 106 -11.59 -17.66 59.46
N ALA A 107 -10.60 -16.77 59.52
CA ALA A 107 -9.46 -16.91 60.42
C ALA A 107 -9.97 -16.83 61.87
N GLY A 108 -10.55 -17.91 62.40
CA GLY A 108 -11.09 -17.90 63.75
C GLY A 108 -11.83 -19.17 64.16
N GLY A 109 -11.18 -19.98 65.00
CA GLY A 109 -11.76 -21.03 65.82
C GLY A 109 -11.75 -22.41 65.15
N VAL A 110 -11.24 -23.49 65.75
CA VAL A 110 -11.11 -23.83 67.17
C VAL A 110 -9.95 -24.81 67.31
N ALA A 111 -8.92 -24.44 68.08
CA ALA A 111 -8.08 -25.43 68.75
C ALA A 111 -8.89 -25.98 69.93
N LYS A 112 -9.38 -27.22 69.83
CA LYS A 112 -9.87 -27.95 71.00
C LYS A 112 -8.86 -29.04 71.34
N VAL A 113 -8.20 -28.81 72.46
CA VAL A 113 -7.45 -29.78 73.26
C VAL A 113 -8.47 -30.74 73.90
N GLU A 114 -8.34 -32.03 73.61
CA GLU A 114 -8.43 -33.17 74.54
C GLU A 114 -8.06 -34.47 73.82
#